data_AF-A0A4R4C995-F1
#
_entry.id   AF-A0A4R4C995-F1
#
_cell.length_a   1.000
_cell.length_b   1.000
_cell.length_c   1.000
_cell.angle_alpha   90.00
_cell.angle_beta   90.00
_cell.angle_gamma   90.00
#
_symmetry.space_group_name_H-M   'P 1'
#
loop_
_entity.id
_entity.type
_entity.pdbx_description
1 polymer ?
#
loop_
_entity_poly.entity_id
_entity_poly.type
_entity_poly.pdbx_seq_one_letter_code
_entity_poly.pdbx_strand_id
1 'polypeptide(L)'
;MTATTSQPSPASAAAPNDAWLIRCCERGWLPDRLIRAGMRSLMRQRLRDEHAYDGERRAAAYDTLVRELGASPIAIETLAANTQHYEVPGSFFEAHLGPRLKYSCGYYPRGDETLSHAEEAMLALYAQRARLEDGQRILDLGCGWGSLSLWLAERYPAAQIVGLSNSHGQRHFIERCAAQRGLTNLRIVTGNVVEFDFDPADAGFDRVLSIEMFEHMKNYGQLLAKIARWMHDDGKLFVHIFAHKLLAYHFAVHDDTDWMSRYFFTGGTMPSANLLLRFQDDVRIARQWWLDGTHYARTANQWLASLDAARPRVMPIFETVYGADARIWFQRWRMFYMAVAELFGYADGQEWGVAHYLFDKRRVLA
;
A
#
# COMPACT_ATOMS: atom_id res chain seq x y z
N MET A 1 24.13 -23.10 32.18
CA MET A 1 24.97 -21.94 32.57
C MET A 1 26.05 -21.85 31.51
N THR A 2 26.06 -20.92 30.57
CA THR A 2 25.87 -19.45 30.62
C THR A 2 25.11 -19.00 29.37
N ALA A 3 23.96 -18.37 29.57
CA ALA A 3 23.22 -17.70 28.50
C ALA A 3 23.82 -16.30 28.32
N THR A 4 24.44 -16.06 27.17
CA THR A 4 24.96 -14.75 26.79
C THR A 4 23.78 -13.90 26.31
N THR A 5 23.31 -13.01 27.17
CA THR A 5 22.31 -11.99 26.85
C THR A 5 22.94 -10.96 25.90
N SER A 6 22.52 -10.96 24.64
CA SER A 6 22.82 -9.87 23.71
C SER A 6 22.11 -8.60 24.21
N GLN A 7 22.88 -7.60 24.61
CA GLN A 7 22.35 -6.29 24.98
C GLN A 7 21.64 -5.65 23.79
N PRO A 8 20.48 -4.99 23.98
CA PRO A 8 19.89 -4.15 22.96
C PRO A 8 20.83 -2.97 22.69
N SER A 9 21.10 -2.71 21.41
CA SER A 9 21.82 -1.52 20.96
C SER A 9 21.09 -0.26 21.46
N PRO A 10 21.78 0.77 21.97
CA PRO A 10 21.11 1.95 22.49
C PRO A 10 20.37 2.65 21.35
N ALA A 11 19.05 2.77 21.50
CA ALA A 11 18.24 3.64 20.68
C ALA A 11 18.84 5.06 20.76
N SER A 12 19.26 5.58 19.61
CA SER A 12 19.69 6.98 19.47
C SER A 12 18.49 7.85 19.80
N ALA A 13 18.42 8.41 21.00
CA ALA A 13 17.43 9.42 21.33
C ALA A 13 17.65 10.62 20.40
N ALA A 14 16.65 10.93 19.57
CA ALA A 14 16.66 12.08 18.67
C ALA A 14 17.09 13.37 19.39
N ALA A 15 17.93 14.18 18.72
CA ALA A 15 18.39 15.43 19.26
C ALA A 15 17.21 16.43 19.37
N PRO A 16 17.13 17.29 20.41
CA PRO A 16 16.04 18.25 20.62
C PRO A 16 15.72 19.17 19.43
N ASN A 17 16.68 19.34 18.51
CA ASN A 17 16.55 20.16 17.30
C ASN A 17 15.65 19.53 16.23
N ASP A 18 15.59 18.20 16.15
CA ASP A 18 14.89 17.51 15.07
C ASP A 18 13.37 17.60 15.24
N ALA A 19 12.90 17.50 16.50
CA ALA A 19 11.49 17.72 16.84
C ALA A 19 11.02 19.18 16.58
N TRP A 20 11.92 20.15 16.69
CA TRP A 20 11.60 21.55 16.34
C TRP A 20 11.47 21.75 14.83
N LEU A 21 12.39 21.18 14.05
CA LEU A 21 12.35 21.23 12.58
C LEU A 21 11.07 20.59 12.02
N ILE A 22 10.66 19.44 12.56
CA ILE A 22 9.40 18.78 12.16
C ILE A 22 8.21 19.71 12.41
N ARG A 23 8.13 20.36 13.57
CA ARG A 23 7.06 21.34 13.85
C ARG A 23 7.08 22.53 12.89
N CYS A 24 8.26 22.99 12.45
CA CYS A 24 8.37 24.04 11.44
C CYS A 24 7.85 23.56 10.07
N CYS A 25 8.14 22.31 9.68
CA CYS A 25 7.59 21.69 8.48
C CYS A 25 6.05 21.59 8.56
N GLU A 26 5.52 21.09 9.67
CA GLU A 26 4.07 20.92 9.90
C GLU A 26 3.29 22.25 9.93
N ARG A 27 3.94 23.34 10.33
CA ARG A 27 3.37 24.69 10.28
C ARG A 27 3.48 25.34 8.91
N GLY A 28 4.16 24.69 7.96
CA GLY A 28 4.38 25.22 6.61
C GLY A 28 5.33 26.43 6.57
N TRP A 29 6.24 26.54 7.54
CA TRP A 29 7.20 27.65 7.61
C TRP A 29 8.43 27.44 6.72
N LEU A 30 8.68 26.20 6.30
CA LEU A 30 9.81 25.84 5.44
C LEU A 30 9.34 25.66 3.99
N PRO A 31 10.10 26.18 3.00
CA PRO A 31 9.83 25.92 1.59
C PRO A 31 9.88 24.42 1.26
N ASP A 32 8.96 23.96 0.40
CA ASP A 32 8.87 22.55 -0.05
C ASP A 32 10.21 21.99 -0.55
N ARG A 33 11.04 22.81 -1.21
CA ARG A 33 12.38 22.41 -1.69
C ARG A 33 13.32 21.98 -0.55
N LEU A 34 13.28 22.68 0.58
CA LEU A 34 14.09 22.34 1.75
C LEU A 34 13.56 21.07 2.44
N ILE A 35 12.23 20.96 2.56
CA ILE A 35 11.58 19.77 3.11
C ILE A 35 11.97 18.52 2.30
N ARG A 36 11.85 18.59 0.97
CA ARG A 36 12.23 17.51 0.05
C ARG A 36 13.72 17.17 0.10
N ALA A 37 14.59 18.17 0.23
CA ALA A 37 16.03 17.92 0.40
C ALA A 37 16.33 17.14 1.70
N GLY A 38 15.64 17.49 2.80
CA GLY A 38 15.68 16.74 4.06
C GLY A 38 15.21 15.30 3.89
N MET A 39 14.07 15.08 3.23
CA MET A 39 13.53 13.74 2.93
C MET A 39 14.54 12.89 2.14
N ARG A 40 15.17 13.44 1.09
CA ARG A 40 16.22 12.72 0.32
C ARG A 40 17.46 12.40 1.17
N SER A 41 17.78 13.21 2.17
CA SER A 41 18.86 12.89 3.11
C SER A 41 18.49 11.69 3.98
N LEU A 42 17.24 11.62 4.47
CA LEU A 42 16.74 10.48 5.24
C LEU A 42 16.72 9.19 4.39
N MET A 43 16.35 9.26 3.11
CA MET A 43 16.45 8.12 2.17
C MET A 43 17.88 7.56 2.12
N ARG A 44 18.87 8.44 1.97
CA ARG A 44 20.28 8.06 1.91
C ARG A 44 20.74 7.39 3.20
N GLN A 45 20.29 7.92 4.34
CA GLN A 45 20.61 7.36 5.64
C GLN A 45 19.98 5.96 5.79
N ARG A 46 18.71 5.82 5.42
CA ARG A 46 17.99 4.53 5.46
C ARG A 46 18.70 3.44 4.66
N LEU A 47 19.21 3.76 3.45
CA LEU A 47 19.98 2.79 2.66
C LEU A 47 21.24 2.29 3.40
N ARG A 48 21.90 3.14 4.20
CA ARG A 48 23.07 2.73 4.99
C ARG A 48 22.65 1.88 6.18
N ASP A 49 21.63 2.31 6.89
CA ASP A 49 21.12 1.63 8.09
C ASP A 49 20.65 0.21 7.76
N GLU A 50 19.98 0.06 6.62
CA GLU A 50 19.48 -1.22 6.11
C GLU A 50 20.52 -1.98 5.26
N HIS A 51 21.79 -1.60 5.39
CA HIS A 51 22.94 -2.31 4.81
C HIS A 51 22.90 -2.48 3.27
N ALA A 52 22.36 -1.50 2.53
CA ALA A 52 22.23 -1.56 1.07
C ALA A 52 23.53 -1.94 0.34
N TYR A 53 24.66 -1.50 0.87
CA TYR A 53 25.99 -1.64 0.27
C TYR A 53 26.84 -2.75 0.88
N ASP A 54 26.29 -3.56 1.79
CA ASP A 54 26.94 -4.72 2.40
C ASP A 54 26.10 -5.98 2.14
N GLY A 55 26.57 -6.81 1.21
CA GLY A 55 25.81 -7.98 0.76
C GLY A 55 25.59 -9.04 1.83
N GLU A 56 26.56 -9.25 2.72
CA GLU A 56 26.50 -10.26 3.78
C GLU A 56 25.54 -9.81 4.88
N ARG A 57 25.69 -8.56 5.36
CA ARG A 57 24.79 -8.01 6.39
C ARG A 57 23.36 -7.88 5.89
N ARG A 58 23.18 -7.45 4.64
CA ARG A 58 21.85 -7.39 4.01
C ARG A 58 21.19 -8.76 3.96
N ALA A 59 21.93 -9.81 3.58
CA ALA A 59 21.39 -11.17 3.53
C ALA A 59 21.00 -11.66 4.93
N ALA A 60 21.85 -11.44 5.94
CA ALA A 60 21.56 -11.81 7.32
C ALA A 60 20.35 -11.06 7.92
N ALA A 61 20.22 -9.77 7.64
CA ALA A 61 19.07 -8.95 8.05
C ALA A 61 17.78 -9.45 7.37
N TYR A 62 17.83 -9.72 6.06
CA TYR A 62 16.71 -10.25 5.30
C TYR A 62 16.24 -11.62 5.83
N ASP A 63 17.14 -12.55 6.11
CA ASP A 63 16.79 -13.86 6.67
C ASP A 63 16.24 -13.78 8.09
N THR A 64 16.68 -12.79 8.86
CA THR A 64 16.11 -12.51 10.19
C THR A 64 14.67 -12.01 10.06
N LEU A 65 14.42 -11.02 9.20
CA LEU A 65 13.08 -10.51 8.94
C LEU A 65 12.13 -11.61 8.42
N VAL A 66 12.58 -12.47 7.50
CA VAL A 66 11.75 -13.57 6.98
C VAL A 66 11.29 -14.51 8.10
N ARG A 67 12.20 -14.85 9.04
CA ARG A 67 11.85 -15.67 10.22
C ARG A 67 10.86 -14.96 11.14
N GLU A 68 11.06 -13.67 11.40
CA GLU A 68 10.17 -12.85 12.21
C GLU A 68 8.75 -12.77 11.61
N LEU A 69 8.66 -12.50 10.30
CA LEU A 69 7.40 -12.48 9.56
C LEU A 69 6.69 -13.84 9.62
N GLY A 70 7.42 -14.94 9.44
CA GLY A 70 6.89 -16.30 9.54
C GLY A 70 6.39 -16.68 10.94
N ALA A 71 6.94 -16.08 11.99
CA ALA A 71 6.53 -16.28 13.38
C ALA A 71 5.45 -15.30 13.87
N SER A 72 5.17 -14.24 13.10
CA SER A 72 4.17 -13.22 13.43
C SER A 72 2.73 -13.70 13.18
N PRO A 73 1.69 -13.04 13.71
CA PRO A 73 0.33 -13.17 13.20
C PRO A 73 0.20 -12.60 11.77
N ILE A 74 -0.93 -12.84 11.09
CA ILE A 74 -1.18 -12.32 9.72
C ILE A 74 -1.03 -10.78 9.65
N ALA A 75 -1.52 -10.06 10.66
CA ALA A 75 -1.33 -8.62 10.80
C ALA A 75 -1.16 -8.25 12.27
N ILE A 76 -0.47 -7.14 12.52
CA ILE A 76 -0.36 -6.50 13.83
C ILE A 76 -1.05 -5.14 13.75
N GLU A 77 -1.58 -4.64 14.87
CA GLU A 77 -2.13 -3.27 14.96
C GLU A 77 -3.25 -2.95 13.96
N THR A 78 -4.14 -3.91 13.68
CA THR A 78 -5.23 -3.77 12.68
C THR A 78 -6.18 -2.60 12.97
N LEU A 79 -6.39 -2.27 14.24
CA LEU A 79 -7.21 -1.13 14.67
C LEU A 79 -6.51 0.21 14.45
N ALA A 80 -5.22 0.33 14.81
CA ALA A 80 -4.47 1.58 14.69
C ALA A 80 -4.23 1.98 13.22
N ALA A 81 -3.94 1.00 12.34
CA ALA A 81 -3.80 1.26 10.91
C ALA A 81 -5.09 1.80 10.28
N ASN A 82 -6.26 1.34 10.75
CA ASN A 82 -7.54 1.84 10.28
C ASN A 82 -7.83 3.27 10.73
N THR A 83 -7.49 3.60 11.97
CA THR A 83 -7.65 4.93 12.54
C THR A 83 -6.74 5.96 11.86
N GLN A 84 -5.50 5.61 11.52
CA GLN A 84 -4.52 6.56 10.96
C GLN A 84 -4.76 6.98 9.50
N HIS A 85 -5.37 6.13 8.66
CA HIS A 85 -5.60 6.42 7.25
C HIS A 85 -7.06 6.68 6.86
N TYR A 86 -8.01 6.20 7.66
CA TYR A 86 -9.44 6.27 7.33
C TYR A 86 -10.25 7.18 8.26
N GLU A 87 -9.58 8.02 9.07
CA GLU A 87 -10.21 9.10 9.85
C GLU A 87 -10.75 10.25 8.99
N VAL A 88 -10.35 10.35 7.72
CA VAL A 88 -10.89 11.33 6.77
C VAL A 88 -12.00 10.71 5.91
N PRO A 89 -13.12 11.44 5.70
CA PRO A 89 -14.25 10.92 4.93
C PRO A 89 -13.87 10.72 3.45
N GLY A 90 -14.62 9.85 2.74
CA GLY A 90 -14.41 9.60 1.30
C GLY A 90 -14.40 10.87 0.44
N SER A 91 -15.13 11.91 0.86
CA SER A 91 -15.15 13.21 0.20
C SER A 91 -13.79 13.91 0.16
N PHE A 92 -12.88 13.63 1.10
CA PHE A 92 -11.50 14.10 1.04
C PHE A 92 -10.77 13.52 -0.17
N PHE A 93 -10.88 12.20 -0.37
CA PHE A 93 -10.25 11.50 -1.50
C PHE A 93 -10.90 11.92 -2.82
N GLU A 94 -12.23 12.07 -2.87
CA GLU A 94 -12.95 12.61 -4.04
C GLU A 94 -12.51 14.04 -4.42
N ALA A 95 -12.03 14.84 -3.45
CA ALA A 95 -11.65 16.22 -3.72
C ALA A 95 -10.38 16.33 -4.58
N HIS A 96 -9.45 15.37 -4.52
CA HIS A 96 -8.11 15.56 -5.08
C HIS A 96 -7.48 14.32 -5.75
N LEU A 97 -7.98 13.10 -5.53
CA LEU A 97 -7.53 11.95 -6.31
C LEU A 97 -8.07 12.00 -7.74
N GLY A 98 -7.63 11.08 -8.60
CA GLY A 98 -8.14 10.97 -9.96
C GLY A 98 -9.57 10.39 -10.01
N PRO A 99 -10.19 10.36 -11.19
CA PRO A 99 -11.60 9.96 -11.34
C PRO A 99 -11.90 8.52 -10.89
N ARG A 100 -10.89 7.64 -10.86
CA ARG A 100 -11.04 6.26 -10.36
C ARG A 100 -10.85 6.17 -8.84
N LEU A 101 -10.48 7.26 -8.16
CA LEU A 101 -10.16 7.30 -6.73
C LEU A 101 -9.10 6.26 -6.36
N LYS A 102 -8.12 6.06 -7.24
CA LYS A 102 -7.10 5.04 -7.07
C LYS A 102 -6.06 5.59 -6.11
N TYR A 103 -6.10 5.15 -4.86
CA TYR A 103 -5.13 5.50 -3.82
C TYR A 103 -3.98 4.47 -3.78
N SER A 104 -3.28 4.35 -4.90
CA SER A 104 -2.09 3.51 -5.11
C SER A 104 -1.37 3.93 -6.41
N CYS A 105 -0.14 3.45 -6.66
CA CYS A 105 0.70 3.88 -7.79
C CYS A 105 0.00 3.83 -9.17
N GLY A 106 -0.01 4.94 -9.92
CA GLY A 106 -0.47 4.99 -11.33
C GLY A 106 0.61 4.53 -12.30
N TYR A 107 0.26 4.32 -13.59
CA TYR A 107 1.21 3.84 -14.60
C TYR A 107 1.44 4.90 -15.68
N TYR A 108 2.72 5.26 -15.90
CA TYR A 108 3.14 6.35 -16.78
C TYR A 108 4.14 5.84 -17.84
N PRO A 109 3.71 5.03 -18.82
CA PRO A 109 4.62 4.44 -19.80
C PRO A 109 5.35 5.48 -20.65
N ARG A 110 4.74 6.63 -20.93
CA ARG A 110 5.37 7.74 -21.68
C ARG A 110 5.92 8.83 -20.76
N GLY A 111 5.43 8.90 -19.53
CA GLY A 111 5.84 9.88 -18.52
C GLY A 111 5.09 11.21 -18.61
N ASP A 112 4.19 11.38 -19.57
CA ASP A 112 3.42 12.60 -19.83
C ASP A 112 1.92 12.44 -19.51
N GLU A 113 1.52 11.30 -18.99
CA GLU A 113 0.12 11.01 -18.68
C GLU A 113 -0.44 11.93 -17.58
N THR A 114 -1.71 12.31 -17.74
CA THR A 114 -2.49 12.93 -16.66
C THR A 114 -2.82 11.87 -15.60
N LEU A 115 -3.21 12.31 -14.40
CA LEU A 115 -3.56 11.38 -13.31
C LEU A 115 -4.65 10.40 -13.74
N SER A 116 -5.68 10.91 -14.41
CA SER A 116 -6.78 10.09 -14.96
C SER A 116 -6.27 9.00 -15.91
N HIS A 117 -5.42 9.37 -16.87
CA HIS A 117 -4.84 8.39 -17.81
C HIS A 117 -3.94 7.38 -17.09
N ALA A 118 -3.18 7.81 -16.09
CA ALA A 118 -2.28 6.93 -15.35
C ALA A 118 -3.03 5.95 -14.43
N GLU A 119 -4.16 6.35 -13.84
CA GLU A 119 -5.05 5.45 -13.10
C GLU A 119 -5.62 4.37 -14.02
N GLU A 120 -6.20 4.77 -15.15
CA GLU A 120 -6.79 3.86 -16.14
C GLU A 120 -5.75 2.90 -16.73
N ALA A 121 -4.56 3.42 -17.06
CA ALA A 121 -3.46 2.61 -17.60
C ALA A 121 -2.97 1.54 -16.60
N MET A 122 -2.93 1.87 -15.30
CA MET A 122 -2.53 0.89 -14.29
C MET A 122 -3.62 -0.18 -14.08
N LEU A 123 -4.90 0.21 -14.06
CA LEU A 123 -6.02 -0.75 -13.94
C LEU A 123 -6.05 -1.71 -15.14
N ALA A 124 -5.83 -1.20 -16.35
CA ALA A 124 -5.68 -2.02 -17.55
C ALA A 124 -4.45 -2.96 -17.47
N LEU A 125 -3.34 -2.48 -16.91
CA LEU A 125 -2.14 -3.30 -16.70
C LEU A 125 -2.40 -4.44 -15.70
N TYR A 126 -3.17 -4.21 -14.64
CA TYR A 126 -3.61 -5.27 -13.72
C TYR A 126 -4.43 -6.31 -14.47
N ALA A 127 -5.40 -5.88 -15.26
CA ALA A 127 -6.25 -6.78 -16.03
C ALA A 127 -5.43 -7.68 -16.98
N GLN A 128 -4.45 -7.09 -17.66
CA GLN A 128 -3.52 -7.83 -18.52
C GLN A 128 -2.67 -8.84 -17.73
N ARG A 129 -2.02 -8.41 -16.65
CA ARG A 129 -1.08 -9.24 -15.87
C ARG A 129 -1.79 -10.34 -15.07
N ALA A 130 -2.98 -10.04 -14.55
CA ALA A 130 -3.85 -10.99 -13.85
C ALA A 130 -4.61 -11.92 -14.81
N ARG A 131 -4.56 -11.67 -16.13
CA ARG A 131 -5.27 -12.44 -17.16
C ARG A 131 -6.77 -12.49 -16.89
N LEU A 132 -7.36 -11.31 -16.73
CA LEU A 132 -8.78 -11.17 -16.46
C LEU A 132 -9.58 -11.33 -17.74
N GLU A 133 -10.68 -12.07 -17.63
CA GLU A 133 -11.61 -12.35 -18.72
C GLU A 133 -13.04 -12.13 -18.21
N ASP A 134 -13.94 -11.77 -19.12
CA ASP A 134 -15.35 -11.61 -18.76
C ASP A 134 -15.97 -12.96 -18.39
N GLY A 135 -16.90 -12.97 -17.44
CA GLY A 135 -17.51 -14.20 -16.90
C GLY A 135 -16.78 -14.82 -15.71
N GLN A 136 -15.60 -14.31 -15.32
CA GLN A 136 -14.86 -14.79 -14.14
C GLN A 136 -15.50 -14.32 -12.82
N ARG A 137 -15.29 -15.08 -11.74
CA ARG A 137 -15.51 -14.63 -10.36
C ARG A 137 -14.21 -14.05 -9.80
N ILE A 138 -14.23 -12.76 -9.48
CA ILE A 138 -13.03 -11.97 -9.18
C ILE A 138 -13.13 -11.35 -7.79
N LEU A 139 -12.12 -11.61 -6.94
CA LEU A 139 -11.97 -10.99 -5.62
C LEU A 139 -10.98 -9.80 -5.68
N ASP A 140 -11.42 -8.62 -5.26
CA ASP A 140 -10.59 -7.46 -4.94
C ASP A 140 -10.34 -7.43 -3.41
N LEU A 141 -9.18 -7.95 -2.99
CA LEU A 141 -8.78 -8.13 -1.59
C LEU A 141 -8.09 -6.86 -1.06
N GLY A 142 -8.82 -6.10 -0.24
CA GLY A 142 -8.41 -4.77 0.22
C GLY A 142 -8.88 -3.68 -0.75
N CYS A 143 -10.17 -3.67 -1.08
CA CYS A 143 -10.69 -2.90 -2.22
C CYS A 143 -10.68 -1.36 -2.08
N GLY A 144 -10.31 -0.82 -0.92
CA GLY A 144 -10.18 0.61 -0.66
C GLY A 144 -11.46 1.39 -1.01
N TRP A 145 -11.33 2.46 -1.81
CA TRP A 145 -12.48 3.24 -2.30
C TRP A 145 -13.13 2.65 -3.57
N GLY A 146 -12.82 1.39 -3.91
CA GLY A 146 -13.41 0.63 -5.00
C GLY A 146 -12.87 0.97 -6.38
N SER A 147 -11.68 1.58 -6.47
CA SER A 147 -11.06 1.94 -7.75
C SER A 147 -10.99 0.75 -8.71
N LEU A 148 -10.53 -0.41 -8.23
CA LEU A 148 -10.46 -1.65 -9.00
C LEU A 148 -11.83 -2.33 -9.10
N SER A 149 -12.51 -2.58 -7.96
CA SER A 149 -13.86 -3.15 -7.92
C SER A 149 -14.85 -2.54 -8.94
N LEU A 150 -14.99 -1.21 -8.95
CA LEU A 150 -15.91 -0.51 -9.85
C LEU A 150 -15.46 -0.57 -11.31
N TRP A 151 -14.14 -0.48 -11.55
CA TRP A 151 -13.57 -0.59 -12.88
C TRP A 151 -13.79 -1.99 -13.47
N LEU A 152 -13.60 -3.04 -12.67
CA LEU A 152 -13.85 -4.42 -13.10
C LEU A 152 -15.31 -4.64 -13.44
N ALA A 153 -16.22 -4.19 -12.58
CA ALA A 153 -17.66 -4.34 -12.78
C ALA A 153 -18.14 -3.64 -14.07
N GLU A 154 -17.59 -2.46 -14.36
CA GLU A 154 -17.84 -1.73 -15.62
C GLU A 154 -17.25 -2.44 -16.84
N ARG A 155 -16.03 -2.96 -16.72
CA ARG A 155 -15.26 -3.50 -17.86
C ARG A 155 -15.65 -4.94 -18.24
N TYR A 156 -16.19 -5.70 -17.30
CA TYR A 156 -16.51 -7.12 -17.40
C TYR A 156 -17.95 -7.37 -16.88
N PRO A 157 -18.98 -7.08 -17.68
CA PRO A 157 -20.38 -7.13 -17.25
C PRO A 157 -20.89 -8.54 -16.92
N ALA A 158 -20.28 -9.59 -17.45
CA ALA A 158 -20.64 -10.98 -17.14
C ALA A 158 -19.84 -11.55 -15.96
N ALA A 159 -18.75 -10.89 -15.54
CA ALA A 159 -17.98 -11.27 -14.37
C ALA A 159 -18.74 -11.00 -13.06
N GLN A 160 -18.43 -11.77 -12.01
CA GLN A 160 -18.93 -11.54 -10.66
C GLN A 160 -17.81 -10.93 -9.81
N ILE A 161 -17.97 -9.67 -9.42
CA ILE A 161 -16.94 -8.95 -8.66
C ILE A 161 -17.31 -8.95 -7.17
N VAL A 162 -16.35 -9.38 -6.35
CA VAL A 162 -16.46 -9.33 -4.89
C VAL A 162 -15.32 -8.46 -4.36
N GLY A 163 -15.63 -7.41 -3.62
CA GLY A 163 -14.62 -6.63 -2.90
C GLY A 163 -14.62 -6.97 -1.41
N LEU A 164 -13.45 -7.18 -0.81
CA LEU A 164 -13.32 -7.29 0.65
C LEU A 164 -12.65 -6.02 1.19
N SER A 165 -13.36 -5.31 2.07
CA SER A 165 -12.85 -4.15 2.81
C SER A 165 -13.08 -4.36 4.30
N ASN A 166 -12.24 -3.78 5.15
CA ASN A 166 -12.48 -3.75 6.59
C ASN A 166 -13.31 -2.54 7.05
N SER A 167 -13.71 -1.66 6.13
CA SER A 167 -14.43 -0.41 6.41
C SER A 167 -15.85 -0.43 5.87
N HIS A 168 -16.82 -0.21 6.77
CA HIS A 168 -18.21 0.00 6.38
C HIS A 168 -18.39 1.26 5.51
N GLY A 169 -17.62 2.32 5.78
CA GLY A 169 -17.68 3.56 5.01
C GLY A 169 -17.25 3.36 3.54
N GLN A 170 -16.18 2.59 3.31
CA GLN A 170 -15.74 2.21 1.97
C GLN A 170 -16.80 1.38 1.26
N ARG A 171 -17.37 0.37 1.93
CA ARG A 171 -18.47 -0.43 1.37
C ARG A 171 -19.65 0.43 0.91
N HIS A 172 -20.19 1.27 1.80
CA HIS A 172 -21.34 2.12 1.46
C HIS A 172 -21.04 3.08 0.31
N PHE A 173 -19.81 3.62 0.28
CA PHE A 173 -19.36 4.48 -0.80
C PHE A 173 -19.40 3.74 -2.15
N ILE A 174 -18.80 2.54 -2.21
CA ILE A 174 -18.71 1.74 -3.44
C ILE A 174 -20.09 1.30 -3.92
N GLU A 175 -20.94 0.79 -3.02
CA GLU A 175 -22.31 0.36 -3.35
C GLU A 175 -23.15 1.52 -3.91
N ARG A 176 -23.01 2.73 -3.34
CA ARG A 176 -23.64 3.95 -3.87
C ARG A 176 -23.15 4.26 -5.28
N CYS A 177 -21.84 4.23 -5.52
CA CYS A 177 -21.28 4.47 -6.85
C CYS A 177 -21.69 3.41 -7.87
N ALA A 178 -21.77 2.14 -7.47
CA ALA A 178 -22.25 1.05 -8.30
C ALA A 178 -23.72 1.26 -8.70
N ALA A 179 -24.59 1.60 -7.74
CA ALA A 179 -26.00 1.88 -7.99
C ALA A 179 -26.18 3.07 -8.94
N GLN A 180 -25.41 4.16 -8.76
CA GLN A 180 -25.43 5.33 -9.65
C GLN A 180 -25.02 5.00 -11.09
N ARG A 181 -24.16 4.01 -11.28
CA ARG A 181 -23.67 3.55 -12.58
C ARG A 181 -24.48 2.37 -13.16
N GLY A 182 -25.47 1.86 -12.43
CA GLY A 182 -26.26 0.69 -12.83
C GLY A 182 -25.47 -0.62 -12.82
N LEU A 183 -24.39 -0.72 -12.05
CA LEU A 183 -23.56 -1.92 -11.95
C LEU A 183 -24.22 -2.92 -10.99
N THR A 184 -24.65 -4.07 -11.52
CA THR A 184 -25.38 -5.11 -10.76
C THR A 184 -24.54 -6.34 -10.44
N ASN A 185 -23.32 -6.42 -10.97
CA ASN A 185 -22.41 -7.55 -10.86
C ASN A 185 -21.32 -7.37 -9.77
N LEU A 186 -21.51 -6.42 -8.84
CA LEU A 186 -20.57 -6.10 -7.77
C LEU A 186 -21.20 -6.29 -6.39
N ARG A 187 -20.49 -7.01 -5.50
CA ARG A 187 -20.83 -7.15 -4.07
C ARG A 187 -19.63 -6.75 -3.22
N ILE A 188 -19.84 -5.93 -2.19
CA ILE A 188 -18.79 -5.60 -1.22
C ILE A 188 -19.07 -6.28 0.11
N VAL A 189 -18.08 -6.99 0.63
CA VAL A 189 -18.09 -7.66 1.93
C VAL A 189 -17.24 -6.83 2.89
N THR A 190 -17.75 -6.64 4.11
CA THR A 190 -17.00 -5.99 5.19
C THR A 190 -16.44 -7.05 6.13
N GLY A 191 -15.11 -7.12 6.27
CA GLY A 191 -14.45 -8.08 7.15
C GLY A 191 -12.95 -7.82 7.31
N ASN A 192 -12.43 -8.14 8.50
CA ASN A 192 -10.99 -8.15 8.74
C ASN A 192 -10.38 -9.43 8.17
N VAL A 193 -9.50 -9.32 7.17
CA VAL A 193 -8.84 -10.46 6.50
C VAL A 193 -8.18 -11.47 7.45
N VAL A 194 -7.74 -11.03 8.63
CA VAL A 194 -7.12 -11.90 9.64
C VAL A 194 -8.12 -12.93 10.15
N GLU A 195 -9.36 -12.51 10.39
CA GLU A 195 -10.42 -13.31 11.03
C GLU A 195 -11.43 -13.84 10.01
N PHE A 196 -11.68 -13.08 8.96
CA PHE A 196 -12.64 -13.40 7.92
C PHE A 196 -12.21 -14.65 7.13
N ASP A 197 -13.19 -15.50 6.84
CA ASP A 197 -13.09 -16.59 5.88
C ASP A 197 -14.38 -16.61 5.04
N PHE A 198 -14.27 -17.02 3.78
CA PHE A 198 -15.44 -17.18 2.92
C PHE A 198 -16.07 -18.54 3.20
N ASP A 199 -17.40 -18.59 3.27
CA ASP A 199 -18.10 -19.87 3.25
C ASP A 199 -17.73 -20.63 1.96
N PRO A 200 -17.61 -21.98 1.99
CA PRO A 200 -17.26 -22.76 0.79
C PRO A 200 -18.16 -22.51 -0.41
N ALA A 201 -19.41 -22.11 -0.19
CA ALA A 201 -20.37 -21.76 -1.24
C ALA A 201 -20.14 -20.35 -1.85
N ASP A 202 -19.48 -19.45 -1.12
CA ASP A 202 -19.16 -18.08 -1.55
C ASP A 202 -17.68 -17.94 -2.02
N ALA A 203 -16.84 -18.93 -1.75
CA ALA A 203 -15.47 -19.03 -2.25
C ALA A 203 -15.43 -19.44 -3.76
N GLY A 204 -14.28 -19.90 -4.25
CA GLY A 204 -14.12 -20.30 -5.65
C GLY A 204 -13.87 -19.11 -6.56
N PHE A 205 -12.80 -18.36 -6.30
CA PHE A 205 -12.40 -17.26 -7.16
C PHE A 205 -11.50 -17.76 -8.29
N ASP A 206 -11.83 -17.37 -9.53
CA ASP A 206 -10.95 -17.55 -10.69
C ASP A 206 -9.73 -16.62 -10.57
N ARG A 207 -9.96 -15.43 -10.03
CA ARG A 207 -8.94 -14.39 -9.85
C ARG A 207 -9.08 -13.73 -8.49
N VAL A 208 -7.97 -13.59 -7.80
CA VAL A 208 -7.84 -12.73 -6.63
C VAL A 208 -6.83 -11.64 -6.97
N LEU A 209 -7.16 -10.40 -6.72
CA LEU A 209 -6.26 -9.25 -6.87
C LEU A 209 -6.11 -8.60 -5.52
N SER A 210 -4.89 -8.19 -5.18
CA SER A 210 -4.62 -7.39 -3.98
C SER A 210 -3.65 -6.28 -4.34
N ILE A 211 -4.06 -5.04 -4.09
CA ILE A 211 -3.33 -3.83 -4.50
C ILE A 211 -2.92 -3.04 -3.26
N GLU A 212 -1.62 -2.97 -2.98
CA GLU A 212 -1.02 -2.22 -1.85
C GLU A 212 -1.66 -2.52 -0.48
N MET A 213 -1.99 -3.79 -0.24
CA MET A 213 -2.56 -4.27 1.03
C MET A 213 -1.55 -5.10 1.86
N PHE A 214 -0.63 -5.81 1.19
CA PHE A 214 0.32 -6.74 1.82
C PHE A 214 1.36 -6.02 2.68
N GLU A 215 1.59 -4.74 2.45
CA GLU A 215 2.53 -3.89 3.19
C GLU A 215 2.08 -3.67 4.64
N HIS A 216 0.79 -3.86 4.91
CA HIS A 216 0.20 -3.84 6.25
C HIS A 216 0.21 -5.22 6.93
N MET A 217 0.61 -6.27 6.21
CA MET A 217 0.60 -7.65 6.69
C MET A 217 1.98 -8.07 7.21
N LYS A 218 2.02 -9.19 7.94
CA LYS A 218 3.22 -9.75 8.54
C LYS A 218 3.42 -11.21 8.12
N ASN A 219 2.53 -12.12 8.54
CA ASN A 219 2.65 -13.52 8.15
C ASN A 219 2.12 -13.79 6.74
N TYR A 220 2.97 -13.55 5.74
CA TYR A 220 2.65 -13.78 4.33
C TYR A 220 2.34 -15.24 4.03
N GLY A 221 3.02 -16.20 4.69
CA GLY A 221 2.74 -17.63 4.49
C GLY A 221 1.30 -17.98 4.86
N GLN A 222 0.85 -17.62 6.06
CA GLN A 222 -0.53 -17.87 6.50
C GLN A 222 -1.56 -17.11 5.67
N LEU A 223 -1.26 -15.86 5.28
CA LEU A 223 -2.15 -15.07 4.42
C LEU A 223 -2.30 -15.71 3.03
N LEU A 224 -1.20 -16.11 2.39
CA LEU A 224 -1.21 -16.74 1.08
C LEU A 224 -1.88 -18.13 1.13
N ALA A 225 -1.68 -18.89 2.20
CA ALA A 225 -2.39 -20.15 2.45
C ALA A 225 -3.91 -19.93 2.54
N LYS A 226 -4.34 -18.88 3.24
CA LYS A 226 -5.75 -18.48 3.34
C LYS A 226 -6.32 -18.10 1.96
N ILE A 227 -5.63 -17.25 1.21
CA ILE A 227 -6.05 -16.85 -0.14
C ILE A 227 -6.13 -18.07 -1.08
N ALA A 228 -5.18 -19.00 -0.99
CA ALA A 228 -5.18 -20.22 -1.79
C ALA A 228 -6.45 -21.06 -1.60
N ARG A 229 -7.00 -21.12 -0.38
CA ARG A 229 -8.27 -21.82 -0.09
C ARG A 229 -9.48 -21.15 -0.72
N TRP A 230 -9.44 -19.84 -0.93
CA TRP A 230 -10.52 -19.11 -1.57
C TRP A 230 -10.55 -19.27 -3.09
N MET A 231 -9.45 -19.69 -3.70
CA MET A 231 -9.31 -19.83 -5.15
C MET A 231 -9.76 -21.20 -5.67
N HIS A 232 -10.29 -21.21 -6.89
CA HIS A 232 -10.38 -22.43 -7.69
C HIS A 232 -8.99 -23.03 -7.96
N ASP A 233 -8.95 -24.30 -8.37
CA ASP A 233 -7.69 -25.05 -8.56
C ASP A 233 -6.80 -24.52 -9.70
N ASP A 234 -7.40 -23.85 -10.68
CA ASP A 234 -6.72 -23.11 -11.75
C ASP A 234 -6.74 -21.58 -11.53
N GLY A 235 -7.28 -21.15 -10.38
CA GLY A 235 -7.35 -19.76 -9.97
C GLY A 235 -5.98 -19.10 -9.83
N LYS A 236 -5.95 -17.78 -10.01
CA LYS A 236 -4.71 -16.98 -9.93
C LYS A 236 -4.82 -15.85 -8.94
N LEU A 237 -3.74 -15.61 -8.22
CA LEU A 237 -3.58 -14.45 -7.36
C LEU A 237 -2.64 -13.45 -8.05
N PHE A 238 -3.10 -12.23 -8.23
CA PHE A 238 -2.28 -11.10 -8.64
C PHE A 238 -2.04 -10.18 -7.45
N VAL A 239 -0.78 -9.85 -7.17
CA VAL A 239 -0.41 -8.96 -6.07
C VAL A 239 0.39 -7.79 -6.63
N HIS A 240 -0.01 -6.57 -6.26
CA HIS A 240 0.76 -5.35 -6.42
C HIS A 240 1.20 -4.89 -5.04
N ILE A 241 2.51 -4.70 -4.84
CA ILE A 241 3.05 -4.00 -3.67
C ILE A 241 4.03 -2.92 -4.09
N PHE A 242 4.13 -1.85 -3.30
CA PHE A 242 5.34 -1.05 -3.29
C PHE A 242 6.47 -1.79 -2.57
N ALA A 243 7.71 -1.59 -3.00
CA ALA A 243 8.85 -2.32 -2.48
C ALA A 243 10.17 -1.56 -2.67
N HIS A 244 11.20 -1.95 -1.92
CA HIS A 244 12.58 -1.68 -2.31
C HIS A 244 13.07 -2.82 -3.24
N LYS A 245 13.94 -2.53 -4.22
CA LYS A 245 14.45 -3.57 -5.16
C LYS A 245 15.09 -4.79 -4.48
N LEU A 246 15.88 -4.57 -3.42
CA LEU A 246 16.62 -5.61 -2.68
C LEU A 246 16.32 -5.70 -1.17
N LEU A 247 16.08 -4.57 -0.50
CA LEU A 247 15.94 -4.49 0.95
C LEU A 247 14.51 -4.82 1.39
N ALA A 248 14.38 -5.39 2.58
CA ALA A 248 13.10 -5.53 3.27
C ALA A 248 13.32 -5.16 4.75
N TYR A 249 12.39 -4.41 5.33
CA TYR A 249 12.50 -3.93 6.71
C TYR A 249 11.13 -3.48 7.25
N HIS A 250 10.98 -3.39 8.56
CA HIS A 250 9.77 -2.82 9.18
C HIS A 250 9.81 -1.29 9.18
N PHE A 251 8.64 -0.68 9.04
CA PHE A 251 8.45 0.73 9.39
C PHE A 251 8.31 0.84 10.91
N ALA A 252 9.43 0.74 11.61
CA ALA A 252 9.49 0.89 13.06
C ALA A 252 9.64 2.38 13.44
N VAL A 253 8.92 2.78 14.48
CA VAL A 253 9.10 4.08 15.16
C VAL A 253 10.14 3.86 16.25
N HIS A 254 11.36 4.32 16.03
CA HIS A 254 12.45 4.24 16.99
C HIS A 254 12.50 5.50 17.86
N ASP A 255 12.15 6.67 17.31
CA ASP A 255 12.09 7.94 18.03
C ASP A 255 11.05 8.93 17.44
N ASP A 256 10.97 10.13 18.02
CA ASP A 256 10.04 11.20 17.62
C ASP A 256 10.29 11.76 16.20
N THR A 257 11.38 11.37 15.53
CA THR A 257 11.72 11.80 14.17
C THR A 257 11.20 10.86 13.08
N ASP A 258 10.73 9.67 13.46
CA ASP A 258 10.04 8.71 12.59
C ASP A 258 8.58 9.12 12.30
N TRP A 259 8.40 10.39 11.93
CA TRP A 259 7.13 11.06 11.72
C TRP A 259 6.24 10.33 10.71
N MET A 260 6.81 9.86 9.59
CA MET A 260 6.06 9.09 8.59
C MET A 260 5.56 7.76 9.14
N SER A 261 6.42 7.03 9.87
CA SER A 261 6.01 5.77 10.48
C SER A 261 4.95 6.00 11.55
N ARG A 262 5.07 7.04 12.37
CA ARG A 262 4.11 7.36 13.43
C ARG A 262 2.72 7.76 12.93
N TYR A 263 2.65 8.54 11.85
CA TYR A 263 1.38 9.09 11.36
C TYR A 263 0.78 8.33 10.18
N PHE A 264 1.58 7.58 9.42
CA PHE A 264 1.14 7.00 8.16
C PHE A 264 1.50 5.51 7.96
N PHE A 265 2.45 4.92 8.69
CA PHE A 265 2.89 3.54 8.43
C PHE A 265 3.11 2.70 9.69
N THR A 266 2.41 2.99 10.79
CA THR A 266 2.61 2.27 12.05
C THR A 266 2.34 0.78 11.84
N GLY A 267 3.32 -0.05 12.19
CA GLY A 267 3.21 -1.50 12.02
C GLY A 267 3.29 -1.97 10.58
N GLY A 268 3.70 -1.14 9.61
CA GLY A 268 3.90 -1.54 8.22
C GLY A 268 5.24 -2.25 7.96
N THR A 269 5.40 -2.79 6.76
CA THR A 269 6.65 -3.38 6.25
C THR A 269 6.99 -2.73 4.91
N MET A 270 8.25 -2.33 4.71
CA MET A 270 8.79 -2.14 3.37
C MET A 270 9.26 -3.51 2.86
N PRO A 271 8.55 -4.14 1.91
CA PRO A 271 8.98 -5.41 1.37
C PRO A 271 10.13 -5.23 0.37
N SER A 272 10.89 -6.30 0.14
CA SER A 272 11.74 -6.38 -1.05
C SER A 272 10.92 -6.90 -2.23
N ALA A 273 11.37 -6.59 -3.46
CA ALA A 273 10.80 -7.19 -4.67
C ALA A 273 10.85 -8.72 -4.66
N ASN A 274 11.69 -9.34 -3.82
CA ASN A 274 11.86 -10.79 -3.76
C ASN A 274 11.23 -11.41 -2.50
N LEU A 275 10.58 -10.62 -1.64
CA LEU A 275 10.10 -11.08 -0.34
C LEU A 275 9.14 -12.26 -0.45
N LEU A 276 8.17 -12.17 -1.35
CA LEU A 276 7.14 -13.19 -1.52
C LEU A 276 7.66 -14.50 -2.13
N LEU A 277 8.89 -14.52 -2.69
CA LEU A 277 9.52 -15.78 -3.13
C LEU A 277 9.82 -16.72 -1.95
N ARG A 278 9.89 -16.18 -0.72
CA ARG A 278 10.13 -16.96 0.52
C ARG A 278 8.87 -17.60 1.08
N PHE A 279 7.69 -17.31 0.53
CA PHE A 279 6.39 -17.78 1.04
C PHE A 279 5.56 -18.40 -0.11
N GLN A 280 5.89 -19.63 -0.49
CA GLN A 280 5.32 -20.29 -1.68
C GLN A 280 4.85 -21.74 -1.41
N ASP A 281 4.39 -22.00 -0.19
CA ASP A 281 3.95 -23.34 0.22
C ASP A 281 2.60 -23.71 -0.44
N ASP A 282 1.67 -22.76 -0.51
CA ASP A 282 0.32 -22.96 -1.08
C ASP A 282 0.10 -22.30 -2.45
N VAL A 283 0.98 -21.38 -2.82
CA VAL A 283 0.96 -20.66 -4.11
C VAL A 283 2.37 -20.60 -4.69
N ARG A 284 2.49 -20.45 -6.01
CA ARG A 284 3.79 -20.31 -6.69
C ARG A 284 3.78 -19.12 -7.63
N ILE A 285 4.79 -18.27 -7.54
CA ILE A 285 5.01 -17.16 -8.47
C ILE A 285 5.22 -17.74 -9.87
N ALA A 286 4.28 -17.47 -10.76
CA ALA A 286 4.33 -17.80 -12.17
C ALA A 286 5.07 -16.73 -12.97
N ARG A 287 4.88 -15.46 -12.58
CA ARG A 287 5.54 -14.29 -13.18
C ARG A 287 5.72 -13.19 -12.14
N GLN A 288 6.77 -12.41 -12.32
CA GLN A 288 7.07 -11.23 -11.52
C GLN A 288 7.50 -10.10 -12.46
N TRP A 289 7.10 -8.88 -12.12
CA TRP A 289 7.48 -7.68 -12.84
C TRP A 289 7.92 -6.59 -11.86
N TRP A 290 8.79 -5.71 -12.35
CA TRP A 290 9.24 -4.52 -11.64
C TRP A 290 8.83 -3.28 -12.42
N LEU A 291 8.29 -2.29 -11.72
CA LEU A 291 8.06 -0.93 -12.19
C LEU A 291 8.98 -0.04 -11.36
N ASP A 292 9.77 0.81 -12.02
CA ASP A 292 10.61 1.76 -11.30
C ASP A 292 9.74 2.80 -10.57
N GLY A 293 10.34 3.42 -9.55
CA GLY A 293 9.62 4.34 -8.68
C GLY A 293 9.18 5.65 -9.34
N THR A 294 9.64 5.97 -10.55
CA THR A 294 9.23 7.23 -11.20
C THR A 294 7.72 7.27 -11.46
N HIS A 295 7.07 6.12 -11.63
CA HIS A 295 5.62 6.03 -11.73
C HIS A 295 4.92 6.50 -10.45
N TYR A 296 5.34 6.00 -9.28
CA TYR A 296 4.72 6.38 -8.02
C TYR A 296 5.10 7.82 -7.63
N ALA A 297 6.34 8.23 -7.93
CA ALA A 297 6.77 9.60 -7.73
C ALA A 297 5.92 10.61 -8.51
N ARG A 298 5.56 10.29 -9.77
CA ARG A 298 4.64 11.10 -10.58
C ARG A 298 3.23 11.12 -9.99
N THR A 299 2.69 9.97 -9.62
CA THR A 299 1.39 9.88 -8.94
C THR A 299 1.33 10.75 -7.69
N ALA A 300 2.30 10.65 -6.80
CA ALA A 300 2.33 11.43 -5.56
C ALA A 300 2.48 12.94 -5.81
N ASN A 301 3.27 13.34 -6.80
CA ASN A 301 3.35 14.76 -7.19
C ASN A 301 2.05 15.29 -7.81
N GLN A 302 1.34 14.47 -8.59
CA GLN A 302 0.03 14.85 -9.13
C GLN A 302 -1.04 14.90 -8.03
N TRP A 303 -1.02 13.99 -7.05
CA TRP A 303 -1.88 14.09 -5.86
C TRP A 303 -1.59 15.33 -5.03
N LEU A 304 -0.31 15.69 -4.82
CA LEU A 304 0.07 16.91 -4.13
C LEU A 304 -0.46 18.16 -4.84
N ALA A 305 -0.25 18.26 -6.15
CA ALA A 305 -0.73 19.39 -6.94
C ALA A 305 -2.26 19.49 -6.92
N SER A 306 -2.96 18.36 -7.05
CA SER A 306 -4.42 18.31 -6.95
C SER A 306 -4.92 18.65 -5.55
N LEU A 307 -4.23 18.23 -4.49
CA LEU A 307 -4.57 18.57 -3.10
C LEU A 307 -4.44 20.08 -2.86
N ASP A 308 -3.36 20.68 -3.33
CA ASP A 308 -3.13 22.13 -3.24
C ASP A 308 -4.22 22.92 -4.00
N ALA A 309 -4.59 22.47 -5.20
CA ALA A 309 -5.69 23.06 -5.97
C ALA A 309 -7.07 22.85 -5.31
N ALA A 310 -7.28 21.72 -4.64
CA ALA A 310 -8.51 21.38 -3.96
C ALA A 310 -8.64 21.99 -2.55
N ARG A 311 -7.67 22.78 -2.10
CA ARG A 311 -7.65 23.39 -0.76
C ARG A 311 -8.97 24.04 -0.33
N PRO A 312 -9.69 24.83 -1.16
CA PRO A 312 -10.98 25.42 -0.75
C PRO A 312 -12.07 24.38 -0.44
N ARG A 313 -12.00 23.19 -1.05
CA ARG A 313 -12.93 22.08 -0.81
C ARG A 313 -12.48 21.20 0.37
N VAL A 314 -11.17 21.03 0.54
CA VAL A 314 -10.58 20.17 1.59
C VAL A 314 -10.59 20.83 2.97
N MET A 315 -10.32 22.14 3.06
CA MET A 315 -10.22 22.81 4.36
C MET A 315 -11.50 22.72 5.21
N PRO A 316 -12.72 22.91 4.68
CA PRO A 316 -13.95 22.72 5.47
C PRO A 316 -14.12 21.29 6.01
N ILE A 317 -13.69 20.28 5.23
CA ILE A 317 -13.69 18.88 5.67
C ILE A 317 -12.74 18.74 6.86
N PHE A 318 -11.53 19.29 6.76
CA PHE A 318 -10.53 19.19 7.82
C PHE A 318 -10.88 20.01 9.06
N GLU A 319 -11.57 21.14 8.92
CA GLU A 319 -12.11 21.91 10.05
C GLU A 319 -13.18 21.10 10.80
N THR A 320 -13.98 20.32 10.08
CA THR A 320 -14.97 19.42 10.69
C THR A 320 -14.30 18.24 11.43
N VAL A 321 -13.28 17.63 10.81
CA VAL A 321 -12.62 16.43 11.35
C VAL A 321 -11.60 16.76 12.45
N TYR A 322 -10.78 17.80 12.24
CA TYR A 322 -9.62 18.11 13.06
C TYR A 322 -9.74 19.44 13.84
N GLY A 323 -10.80 20.22 13.63
CA GLY A 323 -11.02 21.48 14.33
C GLY A 323 -9.86 22.46 14.16
N ALA A 324 -9.28 22.92 15.27
CA ALA A 324 -8.19 23.89 15.29
C ALA A 324 -6.91 23.40 14.55
N ASP A 325 -6.72 22.09 14.44
CA ASP A 325 -5.54 21.49 13.81
C ASP A 325 -5.68 21.31 12.30
N ALA A 326 -6.80 21.72 11.68
CA ALA A 326 -7.08 21.51 10.25
C ALA A 326 -5.94 21.97 9.32
N ARG A 327 -5.32 23.12 9.62
CA ARG A 327 -4.20 23.66 8.83
C ARG A 327 -2.94 22.82 8.96
N ILE A 328 -2.68 22.30 10.16
CA ILE A 328 -1.55 21.41 10.42
C ILE A 328 -1.77 20.12 9.63
N TRP A 329 -2.94 19.51 9.75
CA TRP A 329 -3.28 18.28 9.02
C TRP A 329 -3.23 18.44 7.50
N PHE A 330 -3.66 19.59 6.95
CA PHE A 330 -3.46 19.90 5.53
C PHE A 330 -1.99 19.84 5.14
N GLN A 331 -1.11 20.45 5.94
CA GLN A 331 0.32 20.42 5.69
C GLN A 331 0.91 19.01 5.90
N ARG A 332 0.41 18.22 6.87
CA ARG A 332 0.81 16.81 7.05
C ARG A 332 0.50 15.98 5.81
N TRP A 333 -0.69 16.12 5.23
CA TRP A 333 -1.05 15.44 3.98
C TRP A 333 -0.17 15.87 2.79
N ARG A 334 0.17 17.16 2.68
CA ARG A 334 1.15 17.61 1.69
C ARG A 334 2.51 16.97 1.90
N MET A 335 3.01 16.96 3.15
CA MET A 335 4.28 16.35 3.51
C MET A 335 4.30 14.85 3.23
N PHE A 336 3.20 14.14 3.48
CA PHE A 336 3.06 12.73 3.13
C PHE A 336 3.26 12.50 1.63
N TYR A 337 2.55 13.25 0.76
CA TYR A 337 2.74 13.12 -0.69
C TYR A 337 4.13 13.54 -1.16
N MET A 338 4.74 14.55 -0.54
CA MET A 338 6.14 14.89 -0.81
C MET A 338 7.08 13.74 -0.45
N ALA A 339 6.87 13.09 0.70
CA ALA A 339 7.73 12.01 1.15
C ALA A 339 7.61 10.76 0.28
N VAL A 340 6.38 10.40 -0.13
CA VAL A 340 6.14 9.34 -1.13
C VAL A 340 6.84 9.71 -2.45
N ALA A 341 6.70 10.95 -2.91
CA ALA A 341 7.34 11.40 -4.15
C ALA A 341 8.87 11.33 -4.09
N GLU A 342 9.49 11.71 -2.98
CA GLU A 342 10.95 11.63 -2.82
C GLU A 342 11.44 10.20 -2.60
N LEU A 343 10.65 9.33 -1.97
CA LEU A 343 10.97 7.91 -1.77
C LEU A 343 11.10 7.19 -3.10
N PHE A 344 10.02 7.20 -3.87
CA PHE A 344 9.97 6.52 -5.15
C PHE A 344 10.70 7.30 -6.24
N GLY A 345 10.95 8.59 -6.06
CA GLY A 345 11.78 9.39 -6.99
C GLY A 345 13.28 9.34 -6.68
N TYR A 346 13.70 8.67 -5.60
CA TYR A 346 15.10 8.60 -5.21
C TYR A 346 15.93 7.84 -6.24
N ALA A 347 17.12 8.38 -6.56
CA ALA A 347 18.02 7.82 -7.58
C ALA A 347 17.29 7.47 -8.89
N ASP A 348 16.50 8.42 -9.41
CA ASP A 348 15.71 8.26 -10.64
C ASP A 348 14.78 7.04 -10.63
N GLY A 349 14.22 6.74 -9.45
CA GLY A 349 13.29 5.63 -9.21
C GLY A 349 13.94 4.25 -9.17
N GLN A 350 15.26 4.17 -9.00
CA GLN A 350 16.01 2.91 -9.06
C GLN A 350 16.27 2.24 -7.71
N GLU A 351 15.74 2.75 -6.60
CA GLU A 351 15.85 2.11 -5.27
C GLU A 351 14.52 1.53 -4.79
N TRP A 352 13.49 2.38 -4.69
CA TRP A 352 12.12 1.99 -4.37
C TRP A 352 11.24 2.07 -5.61
N GLY A 353 10.33 1.13 -5.74
CA GLY A 353 9.43 0.99 -6.88
C GLY A 353 8.24 0.10 -6.54
N VAL A 354 7.68 -0.54 -7.56
CA VAL A 354 6.50 -1.38 -7.44
C VAL A 354 6.79 -2.76 -8.02
N ALA A 355 6.44 -3.80 -7.26
CA ALA A 355 6.53 -5.18 -7.69
C ALA A 355 5.13 -5.75 -7.96
N HIS A 356 4.95 -6.36 -9.13
CA HIS A 356 3.75 -7.13 -9.45
C HIS A 356 4.11 -8.61 -9.49
N TYR A 357 3.21 -9.44 -8.98
CA TYR A 357 3.35 -10.89 -8.98
C TYR A 357 2.07 -11.52 -9.50
N LEU A 358 2.23 -12.56 -10.32
CA LEU A 358 1.15 -13.48 -10.66
C LEU A 358 1.50 -14.83 -10.05
N PHE A 359 0.61 -15.35 -9.22
CA PHE A 359 0.73 -16.64 -8.57
C PHE A 359 -0.25 -17.64 -9.18
N ASP A 360 0.20 -18.88 -9.34
CA ASP A 360 -0.65 -20.05 -9.51
C ASP A 360 -0.90 -20.70 -8.14
N LYS A 361 -2.11 -21.22 -7.90
CA LYS A 361 -2.38 -22.08 -6.75
C LYS A 361 -1.54 -23.37 -6.85
N ARG A 362 -0.91 -23.80 -5.76
CA ARG A 362 -0.22 -25.10 -5.73
C ARG A 362 -1.25 -26.20 -5.51
N ARG A 363 -1.20 -27.21 -6.36
CA ARG A 363 -1.96 -28.44 -6.16
C ARG A 363 -1.28 -29.22 -5.03
N VAL A 364 -2.04 -29.63 -4.04
CA VAL A 364 -1.59 -30.66 -3.10
C VAL A 364 -1.41 -31.91 -3.94
N LEU A 365 -0.17 -32.39 -4.08
CA LEU A 365 0.08 -33.70 -4.66
C LEU A 365 -0.55 -34.70 -3.69
N ALA A 366 -1.56 -35.43 -4.16
CA ALA A 366 -2.27 -36.45 -3.41
C ALA A 366 -1.34 -37.62 -3.03
#